data_AF-A0AAV6KIR5-F1
#
_entry.id   AF-A0AAV6KIR5-F1
#
_cell.length_a   1.000
_cell.length_b   1.000
_cell.length_c   1.000
_cell.angle_alpha   90.00
_cell.angle_beta   90.00
_cell.angle_gamma   90.00
#
_symmetry.space_group_name_H-M   'P 1'
#
loop_
_entity.id
_entity.type
_entity.pdbx_description
1 polymer ?
#
loop_
_entity_poly.entity_id
_entity_poly.type
_entity_poly.pdbx_seq_one_letter_code
_entity_poly.pdbx_strand_id
1 'polypeptide(L)'
;MASQWPMIKTVGPTIPSAYLDKQLEDDKYYGLNLFHPSAEACMKWLDTKEKSSVVYASFGSIATVGGSQMEELAMGLKNSNENFLWVVRASEESKLPRNFITETSEKANYAGWCSVPTCLWKDFVVWLAEVRKLTYKI
;
A
#
# COMPACT_ATOMS: atom_id res chain seq x y z
N MET A 1 -21.40 -4.25 44.81
CA MET A 1 -22.11 -3.75 43.61
C MET A 1 -21.31 -4.25 42.41
N ALA A 2 -21.81 -5.24 41.67
CA ALA A 2 -21.10 -5.73 40.49
C ALA A 2 -21.27 -4.70 39.37
N SER A 3 -20.18 -4.09 38.91
CA SER A 3 -20.23 -3.23 37.73
C SER A 3 -20.54 -4.11 36.52
N GLN A 4 -21.77 -4.05 36.03
CA GLN A 4 -22.17 -4.73 34.81
C GLN A 4 -21.49 -4.00 33.65
N TRP A 5 -20.43 -4.58 33.11
CA TRP A 5 -19.81 -4.06 31.89
C TRP A 5 -20.86 -4.07 30.76
N PRO A 6 -20.93 -3.04 29.92
CA PRO A 6 -21.82 -3.05 28.77
C PRO A 6 -21.48 -4.26 27.88
N MET A 7 -22.50 -4.85 27.25
CA MET A 7 -22.33 -6.00 26.36
C MET A 7 -21.48 -5.59 25.14
N ILE A 8 -20.22 -6.05 25.10
CA ILE A 8 -19.30 -5.80 23.98
C ILE A 8 -19.43 -6.97 22.98
N LYS A 9 -19.72 -6.66 21.71
CA LYS A 9 -19.73 -7.63 20.60
C LYS A 9 -18.70 -7.24 19.56
N THR A 10 -17.83 -8.19 19.21
CA THR A 10 -16.86 -8.04 18.12
C THR A 10 -17.51 -8.43 16.80
N VAL A 11 -17.62 -7.48 15.86
CA VAL A 11 -18.20 -7.69 14.52
C VAL A 11 -17.17 -7.56 13.39
N GLY A 12 -15.89 -7.39 13.74
CA GLY A 12 -14.80 -7.18 12.80
C GLY A 12 -14.07 -8.47 12.42
N PRO A 13 -13.24 -8.42 11.37
CA PRO A 13 -12.85 -7.24 10.59
C PRO A 13 -13.90 -6.86 9.54
N THR A 14 -14.22 -5.57 9.40
CA THR A 14 -15.19 -5.06 8.42
C THR A 14 -14.53 -4.90 7.05
N ILE A 15 -13.98 -5.99 6.51
CA ILE A 15 -13.34 -6.07 5.18
C ILE A 15 -14.37 -6.70 4.21
N PRO A 16 -14.42 -6.31 2.93
CA PRO A 16 -15.38 -6.86 1.98
C PRO A 16 -15.28 -8.38 1.89
N SER A 17 -16.43 -9.05 1.82
CA SER A 17 -16.56 -10.51 1.86
C SER A 17 -15.73 -11.22 0.78
N ALA A 18 -15.52 -10.59 -0.38
CA ALA A 18 -14.66 -11.15 -1.44
C ALA A 18 -13.22 -11.47 -0.97
N TYR A 19 -12.75 -10.80 0.09
CA TYR A 19 -11.43 -10.99 0.70
C TYR A 19 -11.46 -11.81 2.00
N LEU A 20 -12.64 -12.30 2.42
CA LEU A 20 -12.83 -13.10 3.63
C LEU A 20 -13.47 -14.43 3.29
N ASP A 21 -14.78 -14.54 3.52
CA ASP A 21 -15.59 -15.76 3.44
C ASP A 21 -16.26 -15.96 2.07
N LYS A 22 -16.22 -14.95 1.20
CA LYS A 22 -16.75 -14.97 -0.17
C LYS A 22 -18.24 -15.32 -0.25
N GLN A 23 -18.99 -15.06 0.82
CA GLN A 23 -20.43 -15.29 0.86
C GLN A 23 -21.21 -14.24 0.05
N LEU A 24 -20.61 -13.08 -0.24
CA LEU A 24 -21.16 -12.04 -1.09
C LEU A 24 -20.27 -11.83 -2.33
N GLU A 25 -20.77 -12.20 -3.51
CA GLU A 25 -19.98 -12.23 -4.76
C GLU A 25 -19.52 -10.84 -5.25
N ASP A 26 -20.30 -9.80 -4.96
CA ASP A 26 -20.07 -8.42 -5.42
C ASP A 26 -19.43 -7.50 -4.37
N ASP A 27 -19.19 -8.01 -3.15
CA ASP A 27 -18.63 -7.23 -2.05
C ASP A 27 -17.10 -7.15 -2.16
N LYS A 28 -16.61 -6.34 -3.10
CA LYS A 28 -15.18 -6.14 -3.42
C LYS A 28 -14.66 -4.77 -3.02
N TYR A 29 -15.53 -3.81 -2.73
CA TYR A 29 -15.17 -2.42 -2.50
C TYR A 29 -15.90 -1.88 -1.27
N TYR A 30 -15.26 -1.01 -0.49
CA TYR A 30 -15.84 -0.37 0.70
C TYR A 30 -16.96 0.65 0.42
N GLY A 31 -17.50 0.70 -0.81
CA GLY A 31 -18.52 1.68 -1.22
C GLY A 31 -18.04 3.14 -1.36
N LEU A 32 -16.85 3.48 -0.86
CA LEU A 32 -16.24 4.81 -0.93
C LEU A 32 -14.91 4.76 -1.71
N ASN A 33 -14.96 5.03 -3.01
CA ASN A 33 -13.76 5.25 -3.82
C ASN A 33 -13.40 6.74 -3.76
N LEU A 34 -12.58 7.13 -2.77
CA LEU A 34 -12.15 8.51 -2.58
C LEU A 34 -11.31 9.06 -3.76
N PHE A 35 -10.78 8.18 -4.62
CA PHE A 35 -9.95 8.54 -5.76
C PHE A 35 -10.28 7.62 -6.95
N HIS A 36 -10.28 8.18 -8.16
CA HIS A 36 -10.55 7.42 -9.39
C HIS A 36 -9.47 6.34 -9.59
N PRO A 37 -9.86 5.10 -9.94
CA PRO A 37 -8.93 3.99 -10.01
C PRO A 37 -8.02 4.12 -11.25
N SER A 38 -6.76 4.46 -11.02
CA SER A 38 -5.64 3.94 -11.85
C SER A 38 -5.39 2.44 -11.58
N ALA A 39 -6.33 1.77 -10.90
CA ALA A 39 -6.21 0.38 -10.48
C ALA A 39 -5.99 -0.54 -11.69
N GLU A 40 -6.60 -0.31 -12.85
CA GLU A 40 -6.37 -1.17 -14.02
C GLU A 40 -4.92 -1.15 -14.52
N ALA A 41 -4.30 0.03 -14.62
CA ALA A 41 -2.92 0.16 -15.07
C ALA A 41 -1.94 -0.46 -14.05
N CYS A 42 -2.20 -0.22 -12.76
CA CYS A 42 -1.43 -0.84 -11.69
C CYS A 42 -1.57 -2.38 -11.70
N MET A 43 -2.78 -2.88 -11.90
CA MET A 43 -3.06 -4.31 -11.92
C MET A 43 -2.42 -5.00 -13.12
N LYS A 44 -2.48 -4.39 -14.31
CA LYS A 44 -1.79 -4.88 -15.51
C LYS A 44 -0.28 -4.94 -15.29
N TRP A 45 0.32 -3.96 -14.62
CA TRP A 45 1.74 -3.99 -14.31
C TRP A 45 2.08 -5.11 -13.31
N LEU A 46 1.28 -5.29 -12.26
CA LEU A 46 1.46 -6.39 -11.30
C LEU A 46 1.36 -7.76 -11.98
N ASP A 47 0.49 -7.92 -12.97
CA ASP A 47 0.33 -9.16 -13.74
C ASP A 47 1.56 -9.54 -14.58
N THR A 48 2.48 -8.59 -14.83
CA THR A 48 3.75 -8.87 -15.53
C THR A 48 4.86 -9.39 -14.62
N LYS A 49 4.66 -9.38 -13.29
CA LYS A 49 5.68 -9.72 -12.31
C LYS A 49 5.45 -11.12 -11.76
N GLU A 50 6.49 -11.73 -11.19
CA GLU A 50 6.35 -13.04 -10.54
C GLU A 50 5.55 -12.92 -9.24
N LYS A 51 4.88 -14.00 -8.84
CA LYS A 51 4.17 -14.04 -7.56
C LYS A 51 5.14 -13.79 -6.42
N SER A 52 4.69 -13.01 -5.42
CA SER A 52 5.42 -12.58 -4.24
C SER A 52 6.75 -11.87 -4.50
N SER A 53 6.94 -11.27 -5.68
CA SER A 53 8.18 -10.59 -6.10
C SER A 53 8.12 -9.06 -6.05
N VAL A 54 6.98 -8.48 -5.65
CA VAL A 54 6.77 -7.04 -5.64
C VAL A 54 6.64 -6.54 -4.21
N VAL A 55 7.39 -5.49 -3.88
CA VAL A 55 7.27 -4.77 -2.62
C VAL A 55 6.17 -3.72 -2.73
N TYR A 56 5.20 -3.72 -1.80
CA TYR A 56 4.22 -2.64 -1.71
C TYR A 56 4.60 -1.64 -0.62
N ALA A 57 4.64 -0.36 -0.98
CA ALA A 57 4.88 0.74 -0.06
C ALA A 57 3.73 1.75 -0.12
N SER A 58 3.22 2.16 1.05
CA SER A 58 2.21 3.22 1.20
C SER A 58 2.23 3.77 2.62
N PHE A 59 2.10 5.08 2.77
CA PHE A 59 1.96 5.75 4.08
C PHE A 59 0.50 6.05 4.44
N GLY A 60 -0.45 5.53 3.67
CA GLY A 60 -1.87 5.80 3.87
C GLY A 60 -2.27 7.20 3.42
N SER A 61 -3.58 7.48 3.53
CA SER A 61 -4.18 8.72 3.01
C SER A 61 -4.05 9.92 3.95
N ILE A 62 -3.70 9.70 5.21
CA ILE A 62 -3.75 10.73 6.27
C ILE A 62 -2.35 11.18 6.69
N ALA A 63 -1.40 10.26 6.85
CA ALA A 63 -0.08 10.60 7.36
C ALA A 63 0.70 11.50 6.38
N THR A 64 1.41 12.50 6.91
CA THR A 64 2.37 13.30 6.16
C THR A 64 3.79 12.81 6.46
N VAL A 65 4.60 12.61 5.41
CA VAL A 65 5.97 12.11 5.54
C VAL A 65 6.92 13.29 5.44
N GLY A 66 7.92 13.36 6.31
CA GLY A 66 8.97 14.36 6.24
C GLY A 66 9.86 14.15 5.01
N GLY A 67 10.48 15.21 4.48
CA GLY A 67 11.34 15.11 3.29
C GLY A 67 12.49 14.11 3.47
N SER A 68 13.17 14.13 4.62
CA SER A 68 14.23 13.17 4.93
C SER A 68 13.75 11.72 4.99
N GLN A 69 12.56 11.47 5.54
CA GLN A 69 11.99 10.12 5.59
C GLN A 69 11.59 9.62 4.20
N MET A 70 11.09 10.50 3.35
CA MET A 70 10.77 10.19 1.95
C MET A 70 12.04 9.80 1.19
N GLU A 71 13.13 10.53 1.40
CA GLU A 71 14.43 10.27 0.79
C GLU A 71 15.01 8.92 1.23
N GLU A 72 15.02 8.64 2.53
CA GLU A 72 15.49 7.34 3.05
C GLU A 72 14.67 6.16 2.51
N LEU A 73 13.33 6.32 2.43
CA LEU A 73 12.50 5.27 1.85
C LEU A 73 12.78 5.08 0.36
N ALA A 74 12.89 6.16 -0.39
CA ALA A 74 13.22 6.11 -1.81
C ALA A 74 14.57 5.39 -2.03
N MET A 75 15.59 5.75 -1.24
CA MET A 75 16.89 5.12 -1.29
C MET A 75 16.83 3.63 -0.91
N GLY A 76 16.08 3.28 0.13
CA GLY A 76 15.86 1.90 0.56
C GLY A 76 15.18 1.05 -0.52
N LEU A 77 14.15 1.58 -1.18
CA LEU A 77 13.45 0.91 -2.29
C LEU A 77 14.34 0.75 -3.52
N LYS A 78 15.18 1.74 -3.83
CA LYS A 78 16.15 1.64 -4.94
C LYS A 78 17.23 0.60 -4.65
N ASN A 79 17.74 0.57 -3.43
CA ASN A 79 18.84 -0.32 -3.03
C ASN A 79 18.38 -1.76 -2.78
N SER A 80 17.08 -2.00 -2.56
CA SER A 80 16.55 -3.37 -2.42
C SER A 80 16.71 -4.19 -3.71
N ASN A 81 16.85 -3.53 -4.87
CA ASN A 81 16.91 -4.14 -6.19
C ASN A 81 15.66 -4.97 -6.56
N GLU A 82 14.58 -4.86 -5.78
CA GLU A 82 13.31 -5.53 -6.00
C GLU A 82 12.38 -4.70 -6.90
N ASN A 83 11.39 -5.35 -7.51
CA ASN A 83 10.27 -4.62 -8.11
C ASN A 83 9.42 -4.02 -6.99
N PHE A 84 8.95 -2.78 -7.15
CA PHE A 84 8.12 -2.17 -6.12
C PHE A 84 6.95 -1.36 -6.69
N LEU A 85 5.84 -1.40 -5.97
CA LEU A 85 4.66 -0.59 -6.18
C LEU A 85 4.59 0.41 -5.03
N TRP A 86 4.82 1.68 -5.34
CA TRP A 86 4.77 2.74 -4.35
C TRP A 86 3.60 3.68 -4.61
N VAL A 87 2.67 3.71 -3.65
CA VAL A 87 1.56 4.66 -3.67
C VAL A 87 2.00 5.96 -3.02
N VAL A 88 2.29 6.97 -3.84
CA VAL A 88 2.68 8.32 -3.42
C VAL A 88 1.57 9.28 -3.83
N ARG A 89 1.08 10.09 -2.89
CA ARG A 89 0.05 11.11 -3.17
C ARG A 89 0.67 12.25 -3.96
N ALA A 90 -0.09 12.88 -4.85
CA ALA A 90 0.34 14.06 -5.61
C ALA A 90 0.91 15.19 -4.72
N SER A 91 0.36 15.38 -3.52
CA SER A 91 0.86 16.38 -2.55
C SER A 91 2.25 16.06 -1.99
N GLU A 92 2.67 14.80 -2.05
CA GLU A 92 3.93 14.28 -1.51
C GLU A 92 4.98 14.05 -2.60
N GLU A 93 4.60 14.03 -3.89
CA GLU A 93 5.53 13.80 -5.01
C GLU A 93 6.69 14.80 -5.04
N SER A 94 6.45 16.05 -4.62
CA SER A 94 7.48 17.09 -4.53
C SER A 94 8.62 16.76 -3.56
N LYS A 95 8.43 15.79 -2.66
CA LYS A 95 9.43 15.36 -1.67
C LYS A 95 10.29 14.20 -2.16
N LEU A 96 9.98 13.63 -3.33
CA LEU A 96 10.79 12.55 -3.89
C LEU A 96 12.17 13.08 -4.32
N PRO A 97 13.23 12.26 -4.19
CA PRO A 97 14.54 12.63 -4.69
C PRO A 97 14.51 12.95 -6.19
N ARG A 98 15.38 13.88 -6.61
CA ARG A 98 15.49 14.26 -8.03
C ARG A 98 15.81 13.03 -8.86
N ASN A 99 15.18 12.91 -10.03
CA ASN A 99 15.34 11.81 -10.98
C ASN A 99 14.97 10.41 -10.45
N PHE A 100 14.41 10.29 -9.24
CA PHE A 100 14.07 8.99 -8.65
C PHE A 100 13.09 8.19 -9.54
N ILE A 101 12.02 8.85 -10.00
CA ILE A 101 11.00 8.24 -10.86
C ILE A 101 11.62 7.77 -12.19
N THR A 102 12.49 8.57 -12.80
CA THR A 102 13.14 8.20 -14.07
C THR A 102 14.11 7.04 -13.89
N GLU A 103 14.92 7.04 -12.82
CA GLU A 103 15.93 6.01 -12.54
C GLU A 103 15.34 4.65 -12.20
N THR A 104 14.11 4.63 -11.68
CA THR A 104 13.44 3.40 -11.21
C THR A 104 12.29 2.97 -12.12
N SER A 105 12.03 3.70 -13.21
CA SER A 105 10.89 3.48 -14.12
C SER A 105 10.74 2.06 -14.67
N GLU A 106 11.83 1.29 -14.79
CA GLU A 106 11.81 -0.11 -15.23
C GLU A 106 11.31 -1.09 -14.15
N LYS A 107 11.56 -0.77 -12.87
CA LYS A 107 11.31 -1.65 -11.72
C LYS A 107 10.18 -1.16 -10.82
N ALA A 108 9.78 0.09 -10.96
CA ALA A 108 8.81 0.76 -10.12
C ALA A 108 7.54 1.12 -10.88
N ASN A 109 6.40 0.92 -10.25
CA ASN A 109 5.16 1.55 -10.66
C ASN A 109 4.75 2.57 -9.61
N TYR A 110 4.51 3.80 -10.07
CA TYR A 110 4.03 4.91 -9.26
C TYR A 110 2.55 5.11 -9.52
N ALA A 111 1.75 4.88 -8.50
CA ALA A 111 0.32 5.13 -8.56
C ALA A 111 -0.02 6.25 -7.58
N GLY A 112 -0.68 7.31 -8.07
CA GLY A 112 -1.31 8.31 -7.20
C GLY A 112 -2.35 7.68 -6.26
N TRP A 113 -2.90 6.52 -6.67
CA TRP A 113 -3.78 5.69 -5.85
C TRP A 113 -3.83 4.21 -6.30
N CYS A 114 -3.92 3.28 -5.34
CA CYS A 114 -4.16 1.84 -5.58
C CYS A 114 -5.27 1.37 -4.64
N SER A 115 -6.20 0.54 -5.12
CA SER A 115 -7.18 -0.12 -4.25
C SER A 115 -6.44 -1.14 -3.36
N VAL A 116 -6.11 -0.73 -2.13
CA VAL A 116 -5.30 -1.52 -1.19
C VAL A 116 -5.78 -2.98 -1.04
N PRO A 117 -7.08 -3.26 -0.83
CA PRO A 117 -7.55 -4.65 -0.72
C PRO A 117 -7.25 -5.46 -1.96
N THR A 118 -7.40 -4.86 -3.14
CA THR A 118 -7.17 -5.51 -4.43
C THR A 118 -5.67 -5.75 -4.67
N CYS A 119 -4.82 -4.76 -4.33
CA CYS A 119 -3.38 -4.83 -4.56
C CYS A 119 -2.70 -5.79 -3.56
N LEU A 120 -3.18 -5.86 -2.31
CA LEU A 120 -2.65 -6.75 -1.27
C LEU A 120 -3.16 -8.19 -1.34
N TRP A 121 -4.37 -8.40 -1.86
CA TRP A 121 -4.94 -9.75 -2.00
C TRP A 121 -4.33 -10.55 -3.14
N LYS A 122 -3.73 -9.85 -4.11
CA LYS A 122 -2.93 -10.49 -5.14
C LYS A 122 -1.64 -11.00 -4.46
N ASP A 123 -1.34 -12.30 -4.61
CA ASP A 123 -0.16 -13.02 -4.07
C ASP A 123 1.21 -12.40 -4.41
N PHE A 124 1.24 -11.24 -5.06
CA PHE A 124 2.38 -10.55 -5.64
C PHE A 124 3.10 -9.65 -4.63
N VAL A 125 2.46 -9.32 -3.50
CA VAL A 125 2.91 -8.27 -2.60
C VAL A 125 3.50 -8.79 -1.29
N VAL A 126 4.76 -8.44 -1.02
CA VAL A 126 5.33 -8.49 0.33
C VAL A 126 5.09 -7.13 1.01
N TRP A 127 4.35 -7.13 2.12
CA TRP A 127 4.02 -5.90 2.85
C TRP A 127 5.21 -5.47 3.71
N LEU A 128 5.80 -4.31 3.41
CA LEU A 128 6.68 -3.62 4.36
C LEU A 128 5.80 -2.91 5.41
N ALA A 129 5.25 -3.70 6.34
CA ALA A 129 5.03 -3.18 7.69
C ALA A 129 6.39 -2.76 8.24
N GLU A 130 6.43 -1.67 8.99
CA GLU A 130 7.55 -1.36 9.88
C GLU A 130 8.78 -0.66 9.25
N VAL A 131 8.57 0.48 8.58
CA VAL A 131 9.64 1.48 8.40
C VAL A 131 10.19 1.98 9.77
N ARG A 132 9.51 1.70 10.90
CA ARG A 132 10.02 1.96 12.25
C ARG A 132 11.26 1.14 12.64
N LYS A 133 11.62 0.06 11.93
CA LYS A 133 12.83 -0.73 12.24
C LYS A 133 14.07 -0.37 11.41
N LEU A 134 13.94 0.42 10.35
CA LEU A 134 15.09 0.82 9.51
C LEU A 134 15.85 2.04 10.05
N THR A 135 15.23 2.84 10.93
CA THR A 135 15.87 4.04 11.52
C THR A 135 16.73 3.77 12.76
N TYR A 136 16.84 2.51 13.23
CA TYR A 136 17.64 2.14 14.41
C TYR A 136 18.97 1.43 14.07
N LYS A 137 19.40 1.45 12.80
CA LYS A 137 20.65 0.81 12.36
C LYS A 137 21.53 1.70 11.49
N ILE A 138 21.41 3.02 11.63
CA ILE A 138 22.38 4.01 11.14
C ILE A 138 22.93 4.74 12.38
#